data_AF-A0A0A1TWB4-F1
#
_entry.id   AF-A0A0A1TWB4-F1
#
_cell.length_a   1.000
_cell.length_b   1.000
_cell.length_c   1.000
_cell.angle_alpha   90.00
_cell.angle_beta   90.00
_cell.angle_gamma   90.00
#
_symmetry.space_group_name_H-M   'P 1'
#
loop_
_entity.id
_entity.type
_entity.pdbx_description
1 polymer ?
#
loop_
_entity_poly.entity_id
_entity_poly.type
_entity_poly.pdbx_seq_one_letter_code
_entity_poly.pdbx_strand_id
1 'polypeptide(L)'
;MEFRSYRKFLKWLARAPKRWILRNEIQLVRCDKSGSNNELENWINFLLYRDWKNIIKPDYSIWEESIDAWTSLSVQLQYYGFTQIQGDHGLLAAAMMEEKYYKDTKRAELLRKRAQDLSTSFEKLFWNKEKRYFVQAIWTTKSDH
;
A
#
# COMPACT_ATOMS: atom_id res chain seq x y z
N MET A 1 1.32 23.85 0.36
CA MET A 1 1.50 23.74 -1.10
C MET A 1 0.41 22.80 -1.61
N GLU A 2 -0.67 23.34 -2.18
CA GLU A 2 -1.84 22.53 -2.60
C GLU A 2 -1.64 21.94 -4.00
N PHE A 3 -1.51 20.62 -4.09
CA PHE A 3 -1.47 19.94 -5.39
C PHE A 3 -2.89 19.57 -5.83
N ARG A 4 -3.51 20.42 -6.64
CA ARG A 4 -4.87 20.22 -7.23
C ARG A 4 -4.98 19.08 -8.26
N SER A 5 -3.95 18.26 -8.46
CA SER A 5 -4.00 17.14 -9.41
C SER A 5 -2.86 16.16 -9.16
N TYR A 6 -3.19 14.87 -9.08
CA TYR A 6 -2.23 13.76 -8.93
C TYR A 6 -1.11 13.81 -9.99
N ARG A 7 -1.42 14.19 -11.23
CA ARG A 7 -0.41 14.40 -12.30
C ARG A 7 0.59 15.51 -12.00
N LYS A 8 0.20 16.58 -11.29
CA LYS A 8 1.09 17.69 -10.94
C LYS A 8 2.05 17.31 -9.80
N PHE A 9 1.57 16.48 -8.86
CA PHE A 9 2.41 15.89 -7.82
C PHE A 9 3.46 14.93 -8.42
N LEU A 10 3.06 14.07 -9.36
CA LEU A 10 3.96 13.15 -10.06
C LEU A 10 5.08 13.86 -10.84
N LYS A 11 4.75 14.98 -11.51
CA LYS A 11 5.76 15.79 -12.22
C LYS A 11 6.71 16.53 -11.28
N TRP A 12 6.29 16.83 -10.05
CA TRP A 12 7.13 17.45 -9.05
C TRP A 12 8.12 16.45 -8.45
N LEU A 13 7.68 15.23 -8.12
CA LEU A 13 8.56 14.16 -7.65
C LEU A 13 9.62 13.76 -8.69
N ALA A 14 9.26 13.72 -9.98
CA ALA A 14 10.20 13.45 -11.06
C ALA A 14 11.29 14.54 -11.26
N ARG A 15 11.11 15.71 -10.64
CA ARG A 15 12.06 16.84 -10.68
C ARG A 15 12.90 16.97 -9.41
N ALA A 16 12.75 16.06 -8.45
CA ALA A 16 13.54 16.09 -7.23
C ALA A 16 15.04 15.87 -7.54
N PRO A 17 15.94 16.63 -6.92
CA PRO A 17 17.38 16.58 -7.22
C PRO A 17 17.97 15.19 -6.93
N LYS A 18 18.68 14.63 -7.92
CA LYS A 18 19.31 13.28 -7.92
C LYS A 18 20.12 12.96 -6.65
N ARG A 19 20.59 13.98 -5.92
CA ARG A 19 21.38 13.86 -4.69
C ARG A 19 20.59 13.28 -3.50
N TRP A 20 19.26 13.40 -3.50
CA TRP A 20 18.39 12.78 -2.49
C TRP A 20 18.17 11.28 -2.73
N ILE A 21 18.15 10.85 -4.00
CA ILE A 21 17.96 9.45 -4.40
C ILE A 21 19.19 8.61 -3.99
N LEU A 22 20.39 9.14 -4.20
CA LEU A 22 21.66 8.45 -3.90
C LEU A 22 21.89 8.16 -2.40
N ARG A 23 21.41 9.02 -1.48
CA ARG A 23 21.57 8.78 -0.03
C ARG A 23 20.68 7.64 0.46
N ASN A 24 19.48 7.48 -0.12
CA ASN A 24 18.58 6.38 0.20
C ASN A 24 18.99 5.07 -0.51
N GLU A 25 19.59 5.14 -1.71
CA GLU A 25 20.14 3.95 -2.38
C GLU A 25 21.30 3.32 -1.59
N ILE A 26 22.17 4.11 -0.97
CA ILE A 26 23.31 3.59 -0.19
C ILE A 26 22.86 2.94 1.14
N GLN A 27 21.78 3.43 1.76
CA GLN A 27 21.23 2.78 2.97
C GLN A 27 20.48 1.47 2.65
N LEU A 28 19.78 1.39 1.51
CA LEU A 28 19.08 0.16 1.10
C LEU A 28 20.02 -0.96 0.64
N VAL A 29 21.19 -0.62 0.05
CA VAL A 29 22.19 -1.60 -0.43
C VAL A 29 22.98 -2.25 0.71
N ARG A 30 22.93 -1.70 1.94
CA ARG A 30 23.56 -2.28 3.14
C ARG A 30 22.66 -3.24 3.93
N CYS A 31 21.54 -3.68 3.36
CA CYS A 31 20.80 -4.79 3.94
C CYS A 31 21.52 -6.10 3.59
N ASP A 32 22.34 -6.56 4.54
CA ASP A 32 23.20 -7.74 4.43
C ASP A 32 22.43 -9.01 4.03
N LYS A 33 23.03 -9.78 3.12
CA LYS A 33 22.56 -11.07 2.59
C LYS A 33 22.50 -12.22 3.63
N SER A 34 22.62 -11.94 4.92
CA SER A 34 22.82 -12.97 5.95
C SER A 34 21.80 -12.95 7.11
N GLY A 35 20.74 -12.14 7.07
CA GLY A 35 19.73 -12.17 8.14
C GLY A 35 18.39 -11.45 7.94
N SER A 36 18.18 -10.71 6.84
CA SER A 36 17.01 -9.82 6.69
C SER A 36 15.95 -10.26 5.65
N ASN A 37 16.17 -11.39 4.95
CA ASN A 37 15.23 -11.83 3.90
C ASN A 37 13.82 -12.10 4.44
N ASN A 38 13.67 -12.54 5.69
CA ASN A 38 12.35 -12.87 6.25
C ASN A 38 11.40 -11.67 6.37
N GLU A 39 11.88 -10.46 6.66
CA GLU A 39 10.98 -9.33 6.91
C GLU A 39 10.37 -8.78 5.62
N LEU A 40 11.20 -8.53 4.60
CA LEU A 40 10.71 -8.08 3.30
C LEU A 40 9.82 -9.15 2.65
N GLU A 41 10.19 -10.42 2.80
CA GLU A 41 9.39 -11.54 2.31
C GLU A 41 8.06 -11.64 3.04
N ASN A 42 8.02 -11.45 4.36
CA ASN A 42 6.78 -11.38 5.14
C ASN A 42 5.91 -10.19 4.70
N TRP A 43 6.50 -9.03 4.44
CA TRP A 43 5.78 -7.86 3.92
C TRP A 43 5.20 -8.12 2.52
N ILE A 44 5.99 -8.73 1.63
CA ILE A 44 5.53 -9.11 0.30
C ILE A 44 4.40 -10.14 0.40
N ASN A 45 4.53 -11.16 1.23
CA ASN A 45 3.50 -12.17 1.46
C ASN A 45 2.22 -11.54 2.02
N PHE A 46 2.36 -10.59 2.93
CA PHE A 46 1.24 -9.81 3.45
C PHE A 46 0.51 -9.02 2.36
N LEU A 47 1.24 -8.33 1.48
CA LEU A 47 0.64 -7.55 0.37
C LEU A 47 0.09 -8.42 -0.76
N LEU A 48 0.67 -9.60 -0.96
CA LEU A 48 0.18 -10.60 -1.93
C LEU A 48 -1.13 -11.24 -1.47
N TYR A 49 -1.39 -11.28 -0.17
CA TYR A 49 -2.66 -11.75 0.38
C TYR A 49 -3.84 -10.94 -0.20
N ARG A 50 -4.91 -11.67 -0.51
CA ARG A 50 -6.14 -11.12 -1.09
C ARG A 50 -7.25 -11.39 -0.11
N ASP A 51 -7.81 -10.33 0.44
CA ASP A 51 -8.99 -10.43 1.29
C ASP A 51 -10.26 -10.17 0.46
N TRP A 52 -11.37 -9.83 1.14
CA TRP A 52 -12.66 -9.50 0.54
C TRP A 52 -12.55 -8.65 -0.73
N LYS A 53 -13.07 -9.16 -1.85
CA LYS A 53 -13.07 -8.47 -3.15
C LYS A 53 -11.68 -7.98 -3.60
N ASN A 54 -10.62 -8.75 -3.30
CA ASN A 54 -9.23 -8.51 -3.72
C ASN A 54 -8.56 -7.26 -3.15
N ILE A 55 -9.07 -6.70 -2.06
CA ILE A 55 -8.41 -5.61 -1.33
C ILE A 55 -7.50 -6.16 -0.22
N ILE A 56 -6.68 -5.27 0.36
CA ILE A 56 -5.85 -5.58 1.52
C ILE A 56 -6.74 -5.68 2.75
N LYS A 57 -6.38 -6.59 3.67
CA LYS A 57 -7.13 -6.87 4.90
C LYS A 57 -7.56 -5.60 5.65
N PRO A 58 -8.66 -5.65 6.41
CA PRO A 58 -9.06 -4.52 7.21
C PRO A 58 -8.06 -4.34 8.37
N ASP A 59 -7.88 -3.09 8.78
CA ASP A 59 -6.95 -2.71 9.83
C ASP A 59 -7.62 -1.71 10.80
N TYR A 60 -6.92 -1.32 11.85
CA TYR A 60 -7.27 -0.15 12.64
C TYR A 60 -7.01 1.13 11.83
N SER A 61 -7.64 2.22 12.23
CA SER A 61 -7.39 3.50 11.56
C SER A 61 -5.93 3.88 11.73
N ILE A 62 -5.36 4.52 10.71
CA ILE A 62 -3.97 4.99 10.73
C ILE A 62 -3.66 5.98 11.87
N TRP A 63 -4.70 6.53 12.51
CA TRP A 63 -4.60 7.51 13.60
C TRP A 63 -5.33 7.08 14.87
N GLU A 64 -6.09 5.99 14.84
CA GLU A 64 -6.88 5.54 15.99
C GLU A 64 -6.21 4.30 16.58
N GLU A 65 -6.12 4.31 17.91
CA GLU A 65 -5.67 3.15 18.66
C GLU A 65 -6.65 1.98 18.48
N SER A 66 -6.18 0.76 18.69
CA SER A 66 -7.04 -0.45 18.60
C SER A 66 -8.14 -0.49 19.66
N ILE A 67 -8.12 0.46 20.59
CA ILE A 67 -9.03 0.58 21.73
C ILE A 67 -9.54 2.02 21.76
N ASP A 68 -10.84 2.20 21.89
CA ASP A 68 -11.43 3.51 22.09
C ASP A 68 -11.10 4.03 23.50
N ALA A 69 -10.47 5.20 23.58
CA ALA A 69 -10.00 5.78 24.84
C ALA A 69 -11.13 6.11 25.83
N TRP A 70 -12.35 6.32 25.34
CA TRP A 70 -13.50 6.62 26.19
C TRP A 70 -14.18 5.36 26.72
N THR A 71 -14.42 4.37 25.86
CA THR A 71 -15.18 3.16 26.23
C THR A 71 -14.29 1.97 26.63
N SER A 72 -12.97 2.04 26.41
CA SER A 72 -12.04 0.91 26.52
C SER A 72 -12.44 -0.31 25.66
N LEU A 73 -13.32 -0.12 24.68
CA LEU A 73 -13.77 -1.19 23.78
C LEU A 73 -12.87 -1.25 22.54
N SER A 74 -12.73 -2.44 21.98
CA SER A 74 -12.01 -2.63 20.72
C SER A 74 -12.71 -1.89 19.58
N VAL A 75 -11.96 -1.06 18.85
CA VAL A 75 -12.47 -0.39 17.64
C VAL A 75 -12.72 -1.45 16.55
N GLN A 76 -13.81 -1.30 15.79
CA GLN A 76 -14.09 -2.21 14.69
C GLN A 76 -13.06 -2.02 13.57
N LEU A 77 -12.56 -3.13 13.04
CA LEU A 77 -11.68 -3.12 11.87
C LEU A 77 -12.44 -2.55 10.66
N GLN A 78 -11.75 -1.82 9.80
CA GLN A 78 -12.33 -1.27 8.58
C GLN A 78 -11.35 -1.39 7.42
N TYR A 79 -11.88 -1.42 6.20
CA TYR A 79 -11.07 -1.31 5.00
C TYR A 79 -10.80 0.15 4.69
N TYR A 80 -9.60 0.63 5.03
CA TYR A 80 -9.21 2.01 4.78
C TYR A 80 -8.65 2.19 3.37
N GLY A 81 -9.14 3.21 2.67
CA GLY A 81 -8.66 3.55 1.34
C GLY A 81 -7.19 3.97 1.33
N PHE A 82 -6.72 4.60 2.41
CA PHE A 82 -5.31 4.92 2.60
C PHE A 82 -4.42 3.67 2.59
N THR A 83 -4.79 2.63 3.34
CA THR A 83 -4.06 1.35 3.36
C THR A 83 -4.02 0.69 1.99
N GLN A 84 -5.13 0.75 1.23
CA GLN A 84 -5.16 0.23 -0.13
C GLN A 84 -4.17 0.96 -1.05
N ILE A 85 -4.14 2.29 -1.00
CA ILE A 85 -3.22 3.13 -1.80
C ILE A 85 -1.77 2.86 -1.40
N GLN A 86 -1.48 2.76 -0.11
CA GLN A 86 -0.13 2.45 0.37
C GLN A 86 0.32 1.07 -0.09
N GLY A 87 -0.55 0.06 -0.01
CA GLY A 87 -0.19 -1.28 -0.44
C GLY A 87 -0.03 -1.43 -1.95
N ASP A 88 -0.82 -0.71 -2.76
CA ASP A 88 -0.61 -0.64 -4.21
C ASP A 88 0.78 -0.10 -4.56
N HIS A 89 1.15 1.05 -3.99
CA HIS A 89 2.47 1.61 -4.19
C HIS A 89 3.59 0.76 -3.58
N GLY A 90 3.33 0.09 -2.45
CA GLY A 90 4.24 -0.86 -1.83
C GLY A 90 4.55 -2.05 -2.76
N LEU A 91 3.53 -2.62 -3.41
CA LEU A 91 3.68 -3.69 -4.39
C LEU A 91 4.49 -3.24 -5.61
N LEU A 92 4.25 -2.04 -6.12
CA LEU A 92 5.01 -1.48 -7.24
C LEU A 92 6.48 -1.24 -6.86
N ALA A 93 6.73 -0.71 -5.66
CA ALA A 93 8.09 -0.50 -5.16
C ALA A 93 8.82 -1.85 -4.97
N ALA A 94 8.16 -2.85 -4.40
CA ALA A 94 8.69 -4.21 -4.27
C ALA A 94 9.01 -4.81 -5.65
N ALA A 95 8.10 -4.68 -6.63
CA ALA A 95 8.35 -5.16 -7.99
C ALA A 95 9.59 -4.51 -8.63
N MET A 96 9.78 -3.21 -8.42
CA MET A 96 10.98 -2.51 -8.89
C MET A 96 12.25 -3.04 -8.21
N MET A 97 12.18 -3.39 -6.92
CA MET A 97 13.32 -3.95 -6.19
C MET A 97 13.66 -5.36 -6.68
N GLU A 98 12.67 -6.23 -6.84
CA GLU A 98 12.82 -7.60 -7.36
C GLU A 98 13.49 -7.59 -8.74
N GLU A 99 13.04 -6.72 -9.65
CA GLU A 99 13.60 -6.62 -11.00
C GLU A 99 15.00 -5.98 -11.01
N LYS A 100 15.21 -4.88 -10.27
CA LYS A 100 16.48 -4.12 -10.34
C LYS A 100 17.61 -4.85 -9.62
N TYR A 101 17.37 -5.37 -8.42
CA TYR A 101 18.42 -5.90 -7.54
C TYR A 101 18.50 -7.42 -7.54
N TYR A 102 17.36 -8.11 -7.48
CA TYR A 102 17.32 -9.58 -7.42
C TYR A 102 17.26 -10.24 -8.80
N LYS A 103 16.97 -9.46 -9.85
CA LYS A 103 16.79 -9.93 -11.23
C LYS A 103 15.68 -10.97 -11.36
N ASP A 104 14.74 -11.00 -10.42
CA ASP A 104 13.57 -11.88 -10.46
C ASP A 104 12.42 -11.20 -11.19
N THR A 105 12.40 -11.35 -12.51
CA THR A 105 11.38 -10.75 -13.37
C THR A 105 10.00 -11.39 -13.16
N LYS A 106 9.94 -12.68 -12.82
CA LYS A 106 8.67 -13.39 -12.59
C LYS A 106 7.97 -12.87 -11.34
N ARG A 107 8.72 -12.71 -10.25
CA ARG A 107 8.19 -12.16 -8.99
C ARG A 107 7.82 -10.69 -9.16
N ALA A 108 8.62 -9.91 -9.89
CA ALA A 108 8.27 -8.53 -10.23
C ALA A 108 6.96 -8.42 -11.03
N GLU A 109 6.74 -9.26 -12.04
CA GLU A 109 5.50 -9.30 -12.81
C GLU A 109 4.29 -9.71 -11.96
N LEU A 110 4.45 -10.69 -11.07
CA LEU A 110 3.41 -11.09 -10.11
C LEU A 110 2.99 -9.90 -9.22
N LEU A 111 3.95 -9.16 -8.68
CA LEU A 111 3.70 -8.00 -7.83
C LEU A 111 3.00 -6.86 -8.59
N ARG A 112 3.43 -6.57 -9.82
CA ARG A 112 2.77 -5.59 -10.70
C ARG A 112 1.33 -5.97 -11.01
N LYS A 113 1.10 -7.25 -11.32
CA LYS A 113 -0.25 -7.77 -11.57
C LYS A 113 -1.12 -7.64 -10.32
N ARG A 114 -0.58 -7.97 -9.14
CA ARG A 114 -1.30 -7.80 -7.87
C ARG A 114 -1.65 -6.34 -7.61
N ALA A 115 -0.74 -5.40 -7.87
CA ALA A 115 -1.00 -3.96 -7.76
C ALA A 115 -2.13 -3.53 -8.70
N GLN A 116 -2.08 -3.95 -9.96
CA GLN A 116 -3.15 -3.67 -10.93
C GLN A 116 -4.52 -4.22 -10.49
N ASP A 117 -4.56 -5.47 -9.99
CA ASP A 117 -5.77 -6.09 -9.45
C ASP A 117 -6.31 -5.28 -8.25
N LEU A 118 -5.41 -4.81 -7.37
CA LEU A 118 -5.75 -4.01 -6.19
C LEU A 118 -6.30 -2.64 -6.59
N SER A 119 -5.62 -1.92 -7.48
CA SER A 119 -6.03 -0.62 -8.01
C SER A 119 -7.42 -0.70 -8.66
N THR A 120 -7.66 -1.72 -9.48
CA THR A 120 -8.96 -1.95 -10.12
C THR A 120 -10.07 -2.19 -9.08
N SER A 121 -9.78 -2.97 -8.04
CA SER A 121 -10.73 -3.26 -6.97
C SER A 121 -10.98 -2.03 -6.11
N PHE A 122 -9.94 -1.26 -5.80
CA PHE A 122 -10.02 0.00 -5.08
C PHE A 122 -10.91 1.01 -5.82
N GLU A 123 -10.68 1.23 -7.11
CA GLU A 123 -11.51 2.13 -7.92
C GLU A 123 -12.98 1.69 -7.93
N LYS A 124 -13.24 0.39 -8.08
CA LYS A 124 -14.60 -0.15 -8.09
C LYS A 124 -15.33 0.01 -6.74
N LEU A 125 -14.62 -0.16 -5.63
CA LEU A 125 -15.23 -0.24 -4.29
C LEU A 125 -15.25 1.10 -3.56
N PHE A 126 -14.21 1.90 -3.69
CA PHE A 126 -14.06 3.15 -2.93
C PHE A 126 -14.58 4.37 -3.69
N TRP A 127 -14.78 4.30 -5.00
CA TRP A 127 -15.31 5.42 -5.77
C TRP A 127 -16.82 5.62 -5.53
N ASN A 128 -17.18 6.72 -4.89
CA ASN A 128 -18.57 7.15 -4.81
C ASN A 128 -18.94 7.93 -6.07
N LYS A 129 -19.68 7.29 -6.99
CA LYS A 129 -20.08 7.89 -8.27
C LYS A 129 -20.98 9.12 -8.11
N GLU A 130 -21.90 9.10 -7.15
CA GLU A 130 -22.86 10.18 -6.93
C GLU A 130 -22.17 11.43 -6.39
N LYS A 131 -21.32 11.26 -5.38
CA LYS A 131 -20.63 12.34 -4.71
C LYS A 131 -19.28 12.72 -5.35
N ARG A 132 -18.83 11.95 -6.34
CA ARG A 132 -17.59 12.16 -7.12
C ARG A 132 -16.32 12.25 -6.27
N TYR A 133 -16.20 11.41 -5.25
CA TYR A 133 -14.99 11.28 -4.44
C TYR A 133 -14.74 9.83 -4.01
N PHE A 134 -13.50 9.54 -3.59
CA PHE A 134 -13.15 8.26 -2.97
C PHE A 134 -13.49 8.28 -1.48
N VAL A 135 -14.27 7.30 -1.01
CA VAL A 135 -14.59 7.18 0.42
C VAL A 135 -13.32 6.85 1.21
N GLN A 136 -13.28 7.28 2.46
CA GLN A 136 -12.12 7.04 3.34
C GLN A 136 -12.04 5.59 3.79
N ALA A 137 -13.17 4.97 4.11
CA ALA A 137 -13.25 3.63 4.65
C ALA A 137 -14.53 2.90 4.23
N ILE A 138 -14.45 1.58 4.17
CA ILE A 138 -15.60 0.67 4.04
C ILE A 138 -15.70 -0.13 5.34
N TRP A 139 -16.86 -0.08 5.98
CA TRP A 139 -17.10 -0.73 7.25
C TRP A 139 -17.31 -2.23 7.05
N THR A 140 -16.66 -3.05 7.86
CA THR A 140 -17.02 -4.47 7.96
C THR A 140 -18.18 -4.61 8.94
N THR A 141 -19.40 -4.79 8.44
CA THR A 141 -20.49 -5.24 9.31
C THR A 141 -20.16 -6.65 9.80
N LYS A 142 -20.32 -6.89 11.11
CA LYS A 142 -20.04 -8.17 11.80
C LYS A 142 -20.82 -9.40 11.29
N SER A 143 -21.62 -9.29 10.22
CA SER A 143 -22.58 -10.34 9.81
C SER A 143 -22.13 -11.24 8.65
N ASP A 144 -21.03 -10.94 7.96
CA ASP A 144 -20.71 -11.61 6.68
C ASP A 144 -19.38 -12.40 6.72
N HIS A 145 -19.11 -13.06 7.84
CA HIS A 145 -18.10 -14.12 7.96
C HIS A 145 -18.72 -15.40 8.51
#